data_AF-A0A498D4N9-F1
#
_entry.id   AF-A0A498D4N9-F1
#
_cell.length_a   1.000
_cell.length_b   1.000
_cell.length_c   1.000
_cell.angle_alpha   90.00
_cell.angle_beta   90.00
_cell.angle_gamma   90.00
#
_symmetry.space_group_name_H-M   'P 1'
#
loop_
_entity.id
_entity.type
_entity.pdbx_description
1 polymer ?
#
loop_
_entity_poly.entity_id
_entity_poly.type
_entity_poly.pdbx_seq_one_letter_code
_entity_poly.pdbx_strand_id
1 'polypeptide(L)'
;MIQVSGKNFQQSDMWPPDTMESIFIQRMQEDPAVYSYQSLDQLSFEIKLRKNIILSAKAMNQGKAQFDIFENSRCNPQYWLLTDIGGFQLKPGVKPSDAIRDIFINSSQYAFECATAMVIIYYHAVLNSIDEAVFNHLFQNLYLYSWHSHAILGTRNHRTSHFLPGDVVYFNNPDFDPETAWWRGENAVVLEDGTYFGHGFGIRTAEEMIQVLNDVRRPGSHRSAYLENFVTRPSFKHLWEYSRVSRSYLTHKIQPIIIHHNEDSISHNRYLFYVYQVYKQLNGI
;
A
#
# COMPACT_ATOMS: atom_id res chain seq x y z
N MET A 1 16.97 7.80 13.71
CA MET A 1 18.41 7.39 13.63
C MET A 1 18.58 6.15 12.76
N ILE A 2 19.58 6.11 11.86
CA ILE A 2 19.87 4.93 11.01
C ILE A 2 21.11 4.19 11.53
N GLN A 3 21.02 2.85 11.61
CA GLN A 3 22.13 1.96 11.95
C GLN A 3 22.34 0.90 10.86
N VAL A 4 23.58 0.70 10.43
CA VAL A 4 23.97 -0.34 9.48
C VAL A 4 25.03 -1.23 10.14
N SER A 5 24.75 -2.53 10.23
CA SER A 5 25.61 -3.52 10.90
C SER A 5 25.99 -3.10 12.33
N GLY A 6 25.05 -2.47 13.05
CA GLY A 6 25.22 -1.99 14.42
C GLY A 6 25.98 -0.66 14.56
N LYS A 7 26.39 -0.01 13.47
CA LYS A 7 27.08 1.29 13.49
C LYS A 7 26.14 2.40 13.02
N ASN A 8 26.26 3.60 13.59
CA ASN A 8 25.52 4.76 13.12
C ASN A 8 25.89 5.08 11.67
N PHE A 9 24.88 5.17 10.81
CA PHE A 9 25.07 5.52 9.41
C PHE A 9 25.30 7.03 9.28
N GLN A 10 26.38 7.40 8.62
CA GLN A 10 26.66 8.78 8.17
C GLN A 10 26.31 8.88 6.69
N GLN A 11 25.73 10.01 6.28
CA GLN A 11 25.33 10.22 4.91
C GLN A 11 26.52 10.01 3.96
N SER A 12 26.30 9.22 2.91
CA SER A 12 27.30 8.79 1.94
C SER A 12 27.08 9.49 0.61
N ASP A 13 28.15 9.67 -0.17
CA ASP A 13 28.10 10.15 -1.57
C ASP A 13 27.17 9.29 -2.47
N MET A 14 26.79 8.10 -2.02
CA MET A 14 25.84 7.21 -2.71
C MET A 14 24.45 7.83 -2.91
N TRP A 15 24.03 8.77 -2.06
CA TRP A 15 22.79 9.52 -2.22
C TRP A 15 23.09 11.02 -2.21
N PRO A 16 23.32 11.61 -3.39
CA PRO A 16 23.61 13.04 -3.52
C PRO A 16 22.51 13.89 -2.86
N PRO A 17 22.87 15.09 -2.36
CA PRO A 17 21.89 16.07 -1.90
C PRO A 17 20.81 16.34 -2.96
N ASP A 18 19.63 16.76 -2.50
CA ASP A 18 18.47 17.13 -3.33
C ASP A 18 17.88 15.98 -4.18
N THR A 19 18.27 14.74 -3.90
CA THR A 19 17.62 13.55 -4.45
C THR A 19 16.46 13.10 -3.55
N MET A 20 15.47 12.42 -4.13
CA MET A 20 14.37 11.81 -3.38
C MET A 20 14.90 10.85 -2.30
N GLU A 21 15.95 10.11 -2.61
CA GLU A 21 16.64 9.22 -1.69
C GLU A 21 17.26 9.97 -0.50
N SER A 22 17.85 11.13 -0.72
CA SER A 22 18.39 11.97 0.36
C SER A 22 17.31 12.48 1.31
N ILE A 23 16.11 12.79 0.79
CA ILE A 23 14.95 13.18 1.61
C ILE A 23 14.55 12.02 2.54
N PHE A 24 14.55 10.78 2.05
CA PHE A 24 14.21 9.62 2.87
C PHE A 24 15.22 9.43 4.00
N ILE A 25 16.52 9.48 3.68
CA ILE A 25 17.60 9.34 4.65
C ILE A 25 17.51 10.42 5.73
N GLN A 26 17.30 11.68 5.32
CA GLN A 26 17.12 12.80 6.25
C GLN A 26 15.92 12.55 7.18
N ARG A 27 14.75 12.22 6.62
CA ARG A 27 13.53 11.97 7.42
C ARG A 27 13.69 10.79 8.38
N MET A 28 14.41 9.74 7.99
CA MET A 28 14.72 8.61 8.88
C MET A 28 15.74 8.95 9.97
N GLN A 29 16.63 9.91 9.73
CA GLN A 29 17.57 10.41 10.73
C GLN A 29 16.89 11.32 11.75
N GLU A 30 15.93 12.15 11.31
CA GLU A 30 15.10 13.04 12.15
C GLU A 30 14.10 12.28 13.02
N ASP A 31 13.69 11.09 12.59
CA ASP A 31 12.77 10.24 13.34
C ASP A 31 13.42 9.75 14.66
N PRO A 32 12.72 9.85 15.81
CA PRO A 32 13.16 9.25 17.07
C PRO A 32 13.33 7.72 17.01
N ALA A 33 12.67 7.04 16.07
CA ALA A 33 12.84 5.61 15.86
C ALA A 33 14.25 5.24 15.36
N VAL A 34 14.70 4.04 15.73
CA VAL A 34 15.94 3.46 15.22
C VAL A 34 15.63 2.56 14.03
N TYR A 35 16.19 2.88 12.88
CA TYR A 35 16.13 2.10 11.65
C TYR A 35 17.39 1.24 11.54
N SER A 36 17.29 -0.04 11.88
CA SER A 36 18.44 -0.95 11.91
C SER A 36 18.47 -1.88 10.70
N TYR A 37 19.60 -1.87 10.00
CA TYR A 37 19.86 -2.69 8.82
C TYR A 37 21.08 -3.60 9.04
N GLN A 38 21.03 -4.81 8.48
CA GLN A 38 22.14 -5.76 8.55
C GLN A 38 23.28 -5.41 7.60
N SER A 39 22.98 -4.71 6.51
CA SER A 39 23.93 -4.31 5.48
C SER A 39 23.48 -3.03 4.76
N LEU A 40 24.41 -2.39 4.04
CA LEU A 40 24.08 -1.23 3.21
C LEU A 40 23.08 -1.60 2.11
N ASP A 41 23.19 -2.80 1.53
CA ASP A 41 22.26 -3.29 0.51
C ASP A 41 20.81 -3.36 1.01
N GLN A 42 20.61 -3.70 2.28
CA GLN A 42 19.27 -3.76 2.87
C GLN A 42 18.68 -2.36 3.06
N LEU A 43 19.49 -1.38 3.48
CA LEU A 43 19.08 0.03 3.52
C LEU A 43 18.74 0.52 2.11
N SER A 44 19.65 0.30 1.15
CA SER A 44 19.44 0.66 -0.26
C SER A 44 18.18 0.05 -0.86
N PHE A 45 17.83 -1.17 -0.46
CA PHE A 45 16.59 -1.81 -0.88
C PHE A 45 15.35 -1.10 -0.34
N GLU A 46 15.31 -0.72 0.94
CA GLU A 46 14.18 0.04 1.49
C GLU A 46 14.05 1.40 0.79
N ILE A 47 15.15 2.12 0.60
CA ILE A 47 15.17 3.41 -0.12
C ILE A 47 14.62 3.23 -1.55
N LYS A 48 15.09 2.21 -2.28
CA LYS A 48 14.59 1.89 -3.63
C LYS A 48 13.10 1.56 -3.62
N LEU A 49 12.63 0.76 -2.67
CA LEU A 49 11.23 0.34 -2.62
C LEU A 49 10.31 1.52 -2.26
N ARG A 50 10.69 2.38 -1.30
CA ARG A 50 9.96 3.62 -0.97
C ARG A 50 9.82 4.54 -2.18
N LYS A 51 10.92 4.75 -2.92
CA LYS A 51 10.90 5.50 -4.18
C LYS A 51 9.91 4.90 -5.16
N ASN A 52 9.95 3.59 -5.34
CA ASN A 52 9.04 2.90 -6.27
C ASN A 52 7.58 2.92 -5.80
N ILE A 53 7.28 3.00 -4.50
CA ILE A 53 5.93 3.23 -3.98
C ILE A 53 5.42 4.60 -4.42
N ILE A 54 6.22 5.65 -4.23
CA ILE A 54 5.89 7.02 -4.65
C ILE A 54 5.70 7.10 -6.16
N LEU A 55 6.62 6.51 -6.95
CA LEU A 55 6.51 6.49 -8.40
C LEU A 55 5.27 5.73 -8.87
N SER A 56 4.91 4.64 -8.19
CA SER A 56 3.68 3.89 -8.48
C SER A 56 2.43 4.71 -8.17
N ALA A 57 2.39 5.42 -7.04
CA ALA A 57 1.30 6.33 -6.70
C ALA A 57 1.13 7.44 -7.75
N LYS A 58 2.24 8.08 -8.15
CA LYS A 58 2.23 9.10 -9.21
C LYS A 58 1.80 8.54 -10.57
N ALA A 59 2.24 7.34 -10.93
CA ALA A 59 1.81 6.68 -12.16
C ALA A 59 0.31 6.34 -12.14
N MET A 60 -0.23 5.91 -11.00
CA MET A 60 -1.67 5.68 -10.83
C MET A 60 -2.46 6.98 -10.98
N ASN A 61 -2.00 8.07 -10.36
CA ASN A 61 -2.60 9.40 -10.47
C ASN A 61 -2.63 9.93 -11.92
N GLN A 62 -1.59 9.65 -12.70
CA GLN A 62 -1.50 10.03 -14.12
C GLN A 62 -2.34 9.12 -15.03
N GLY A 63 -2.67 7.91 -14.55
CA GLY A 63 -3.48 6.94 -15.25
C GLY A 63 -4.97 7.32 -15.29
N LYS A 64 -5.75 6.44 -15.92
CA LYS A 64 -7.21 6.56 -16.07
C LYS A 64 -7.98 5.53 -15.24
N ALA A 65 -7.30 4.87 -14.30
CA ALA A 65 -7.96 3.98 -13.36
C ALA A 65 -8.86 4.82 -12.45
N GLN A 66 -10.11 4.42 -12.31
CA GLN A 66 -11.10 5.19 -11.56
C GLN A 66 -11.30 4.61 -10.16
N PHE A 67 -11.66 5.47 -9.22
CA PHE A 67 -12.28 4.99 -7.99
C PHE A 67 -13.68 4.48 -8.31
N ASP A 68 -14.03 3.31 -7.76
CA ASP A 68 -15.41 2.83 -7.69
C ASP A 68 -15.54 1.87 -6.50
N ILE A 69 -16.77 1.66 -6.04
CA ILE A 69 -17.08 0.72 -4.95
C ILE A 69 -16.97 -0.74 -5.43
N PHE A 70 -16.96 -1.69 -4.51
CA PHE A 70 -16.87 -3.13 -4.84
C PHE A 70 -17.91 -3.58 -5.86
N GLU A 71 -19.18 -3.17 -5.71
CA GLU A 71 -20.28 -3.57 -6.58
C GLU A 71 -20.09 -3.18 -8.05
N ASN A 72 -19.36 -2.09 -8.29
CA ASN A 72 -19.11 -1.53 -9.63
C ASN A 72 -17.66 -1.75 -10.11
N SER A 73 -16.87 -2.51 -9.35
CA SER A 73 -15.48 -2.74 -9.67
C SER A 73 -15.33 -3.41 -11.05
N ARG A 74 -14.28 -3.03 -11.77
CA ARG A 74 -14.01 -3.53 -13.12
C ARG A 74 -12.51 -3.70 -13.35
N CYS A 75 -12.16 -4.72 -14.12
CA CYS A 75 -10.78 -5.06 -14.43
C CYS A 75 -10.66 -5.57 -15.87
N ASN A 76 -9.47 -5.48 -16.48
CA ASN A 76 -9.22 -6.05 -17.79
C ASN A 76 -9.39 -7.59 -17.76
N PRO A 77 -10.38 -8.14 -18.49
CA PRO A 77 -10.67 -9.58 -18.46
C PRO A 77 -9.57 -10.40 -19.13
N GLN A 78 -8.59 -9.81 -19.80
CA GLN A 78 -7.43 -10.57 -20.30
C GLN A 78 -6.59 -11.16 -19.15
N TYR A 79 -6.50 -10.44 -18.02
CA TYR A 79 -5.60 -10.80 -16.91
C TYR A 79 -6.34 -11.27 -15.66
N TRP A 80 -7.55 -10.75 -15.43
CA TRP A 80 -8.27 -10.92 -14.18
C TRP A 80 -9.65 -11.55 -14.41
N LEU A 81 -10.10 -12.35 -13.45
CA LEU A 81 -11.48 -12.74 -13.26
C LEU A 81 -12.06 -11.82 -12.20
N LEU A 82 -13.09 -11.04 -12.56
CA LEU A 82 -13.88 -10.28 -11.60
C LEU A 82 -14.78 -11.23 -10.81
N THR A 83 -14.72 -11.20 -9.49
CA THR A 83 -15.60 -12.00 -8.62
C THR A 83 -16.90 -11.24 -8.34
N ASP A 84 -17.93 -11.97 -7.90
CA ASP A 84 -19.26 -11.40 -7.61
C ASP A 84 -19.26 -10.33 -6.49
N ILE A 85 -18.16 -10.21 -5.75
CA ILE A 85 -17.96 -9.23 -4.68
C ILE A 85 -16.97 -8.11 -5.05
N GLY A 86 -16.61 -7.98 -6.33
CA GLY A 86 -15.71 -6.94 -6.80
C GLY A 86 -14.21 -7.23 -6.65
N GLY A 87 -13.82 -8.46 -6.29
CA GLY A 87 -12.40 -8.85 -6.20
C GLY A 87 -11.80 -9.25 -7.55
N PHE A 88 -10.50 -9.03 -7.75
CA PHE A 88 -9.80 -9.40 -8.98
C PHE A 88 -8.94 -10.64 -8.75
N GLN A 89 -9.39 -11.78 -9.25
CA GLN A 89 -8.63 -13.03 -9.22
C GLN A 89 -7.74 -13.15 -10.45
N LEU A 90 -6.43 -13.26 -10.26
CA LEU A 90 -5.49 -13.48 -11.36
C LEU A 90 -5.86 -14.75 -12.12
N LYS A 91 -5.94 -14.67 -13.44
CA LYS A 91 -6.27 -15.82 -14.30
C LYS A 91 -5.17 -16.89 -14.24
N PRO A 92 -5.53 -18.19 -14.29
CA PRO A 92 -4.55 -19.27 -14.41
C PRO A 92 -3.63 -19.07 -15.61
N GLY A 93 -2.32 -19.24 -15.41
CA GLY A 93 -1.30 -19.13 -16.46
C GLY A 93 -0.87 -17.70 -16.81
N VAL A 94 -1.54 -16.66 -16.28
CA VAL A 94 -1.12 -15.27 -16.47
C VAL A 94 0.05 -14.94 -15.55
N LYS A 95 1.06 -14.24 -16.07
CA LYS A 95 2.19 -13.77 -15.26
C LYS A 95 1.73 -12.63 -14.34
N PRO A 96 2.00 -12.71 -13.02
CA PRO A 96 1.69 -11.63 -12.08
C PRO A 96 2.24 -10.26 -12.50
N SER A 97 3.46 -10.21 -13.06
CA SER A 97 4.10 -8.98 -13.53
C SER A 97 3.30 -8.30 -14.63
N ASP A 98 2.79 -9.08 -15.58
CA ASP A 98 2.07 -8.56 -16.75
C ASP A 98 0.71 -8.02 -16.30
N ALA A 99 0.01 -8.77 -15.45
CA ALA A 99 -1.28 -8.36 -14.90
C ALA A 99 -1.19 -7.09 -14.05
N ILE A 100 -0.15 -6.95 -13.22
CA ILE A 100 0.05 -5.74 -12.40
C ILE A 100 0.43 -4.54 -13.27
N ARG A 101 1.32 -4.70 -14.26
CA ARG A 101 1.67 -3.61 -15.19
C ARG A 101 0.47 -3.16 -16.03
N ASP A 102 -0.38 -4.11 -16.42
CA ASP A 102 -1.57 -3.81 -17.22
C ASP A 102 -2.51 -2.81 -16.53
N ILE A 103 -2.60 -2.84 -15.19
CA ILE A 103 -3.39 -1.88 -14.42
C ILE A 103 -2.93 -0.44 -14.66
N PHE A 104 -1.63 -0.20 -14.89
CA PHE A 104 -1.09 1.13 -15.14
C PHE A 104 -1.14 1.50 -16.64
N ILE A 105 -0.81 0.54 -17.51
CA ILE A 105 -0.75 0.74 -18.97
C ILE A 105 -2.15 0.90 -19.57
N ASN A 106 -3.06 -0.02 -19.23
CA ASN A 106 -4.44 -0.05 -19.73
C ASN A 106 -5.41 0.45 -18.65
N SER A 107 -4.99 1.45 -17.88
CA SER A 107 -5.67 1.93 -16.67
C SER A 107 -7.14 2.31 -16.86
N SER A 108 -7.56 2.75 -18.04
CA SER A 108 -8.98 3.01 -18.34
C SER A 108 -9.87 1.76 -18.24
N GLN A 109 -9.31 0.55 -18.31
CA GLN A 109 -10.03 -0.71 -18.13
C GLN A 109 -10.24 -1.08 -16.65
N TYR A 110 -9.71 -0.31 -15.71
CA TYR A 110 -9.81 -0.60 -14.28
C TYR A 110 -10.58 0.46 -13.46
N ALA A 111 -11.44 -0.02 -12.56
CA ALA A 111 -11.94 0.75 -11.43
C ALA A 111 -12.04 -0.13 -10.19
N PHE A 112 -11.60 0.41 -9.05
CA PHE A 112 -11.47 -0.28 -7.78
C PHE A 112 -11.38 0.74 -6.65
N GLU A 113 -11.66 0.32 -5.42
CA GLU A 113 -11.65 1.19 -4.24
C GLU A 113 -10.22 1.48 -3.72
N CYS A 114 -10.10 2.42 -2.76
CA CYS A 114 -8.81 2.99 -2.39
C CYS A 114 -7.87 2.05 -1.61
N ALA A 115 -8.37 1.08 -0.82
CA ALA A 115 -7.54 0.06 -0.18
C ALA A 115 -6.90 -0.90 -1.20
N THR A 116 -7.67 -1.37 -2.17
CA THR A 116 -7.19 -2.18 -3.31
C THR A 116 -6.12 -1.43 -4.08
N ALA A 117 -6.31 -0.11 -4.29
CA ALA A 117 -5.30 0.75 -4.91
C ALA A 117 -3.95 0.73 -4.16
N MET A 118 -3.96 0.77 -2.82
CA MET A 118 -2.73 0.71 -2.02
C MET A 118 -2.00 -0.62 -2.19
N VAL A 119 -2.73 -1.74 -2.23
CA VAL A 119 -2.15 -3.07 -2.46
C VAL A 119 -1.58 -3.19 -3.88
N ILE A 120 -2.26 -2.65 -4.89
CA ILE A 120 -1.76 -2.58 -6.28
C ILE A 120 -0.46 -1.76 -6.35
N ILE A 121 -0.42 -0.60 -5.70
CA ILE A 121 0.77 0.25 -5.60
C ILE A 121 1.93 -0.52 -4.98
N TYR A 122 1.70 -1.26 -3.91
CA TYR A 122 2.73 -2.10 -3.31
C TYR A 122 3.25 -3.18 -4.25
N TYR A 123 2.37 -3.90 -4.95
CA TYR A 123 2.82 -4.91 -5.92
C TYR A 123 3.61 -4.29 -7.08
N HIS A 124 3.14 -3.17 -7.63
CA HIS A 124 3.87 -2.46 -8.68
C HIS A 124 5.22 -1.94 -8.20
N ALA A 125 5.30 -1.42 -6.97
CA ALA A 125 6.54 -0.96 -6.38
C ALA A 125 7.53 -2.09 -6.14
N VAL A 126 7.07 -3.25 -5.69
CA VAL A 126 7.91 -4.44 -5.52
C VAL A 126 8.39 -4.95 -6.88
N LEU A 127 7.51 -5.05 -7.88
CA LEU A 127 7.86 -5.45 -9.24
C LEU A 127 8.98 -4.57 -9.83
N ASN A 128 8.97 -3.27 -9.56
CA ASN A 128 10.01 -2.34 -10.01
C ASN A 128 11.27 -2.33 -9.10
N SER A 129 11.24 -3.08 -8.00
CA SER A 129 12.33 -3.16 -7.02
C SER A 129 13.16 -4.44 -7.13
N ILE A 130 12.60 -5.52 -7.66
CA ILE A 130 13.23 -6.84 -7.74
C ILE A 130 13.28 -7.37 -9.18
N ASP A 131 13.96 -8.50 -9.38
CA ASP A 131 13.94 -9.22 -10.65
C ASP A 131 12.51 -9.72 -10.97
N GLU A 132 12.08 -9.54 -12.22
CA GLU A 132 10.72 -9.89 -12.66
C GLU A 132 10.42 -11.39 -12.50
N ALA A 133 11.39 -12.27 -12.77
CA ALA A 133 11.18 -13.70 -12.61
C ALA A 133 11.05 -14.09 -11.13
N VAL A 134 11.75 -13.38 -10.25
CA VAL A 134 11.55 -13.50 -8.79
C VAL A 134 10.14 -13.00 -8.41
N PHE A 135 9.70 -11.85 -8.91
CA PHE A 135 8.33 -11.35 -8.65
C PHE A 135 7.25 -12.36 -9.07
N ASN A 136 7.34 -12.86 -10.30
CA ASN A 136 6.39 -13.84 -10.85
C ASN A 136 6.38 -15.16 -10.05
N HIS A 137 7.53 -15.56 -9.51
CA HIS A 137 7.61 -16.71 -8.64
C HIS A 137 7.04 -16.42 -7.24
N LEU A 138 7.26 -15.21 -6.71
CA LEU A 138 6.81 -14.81 -5.37
C LEU A 138 5.29 -14.66 -5.29
N PHE A 139 4.69 -13.98 -6.24
CA PHE A 139 3.30 -13.52 -6.19
C PHE A 139 2.39 -14.27 -7.15
N GLN A 140 2.43 -15.60 -7.11
CA GLN A 140 1.51 -16.43 -7.89
C GLN A 140 0.09 -16.34 -7.31
N ASN A 141 -0.93 -16.50 -8.16
CA ASN A 141 -2.35 -16.54 -7.77
C ASN A 141 -2.82 -15.29 -7.01
N LEU A 142 -2.42 -14.10 -7.45
CA LEU A 142 -2.86 -12.85 -6.85
C LEU A 142 -4.39 -12.76 -6.78
N TYR A 143 -4.87 -12.27 -5.65
CA TYR A 143 -6.24 -11.84 -5.46
C TYR A 143 -6.21 -10.40 -4.95
N LEU A 144 -6.81 -9.47 -5.68
CA LEU A 144 -6.88 -8.06 -5.30
C LEU A 144 -8.28 -7.78 -4.74
N TYR A 145 -8.36 -7.50 -3.45
CA TYR A 145 -9.61 -7.19 -2.76
C TYR A 145 -9.31 -6.48 -1.44
N SER A 146 -9.69 -5.22 -1.31
CA SER A 146 -9.37 -4.39 -0.15
C SER A 146 -7.88 -4.49 0.21
N TRP A 147 -7.59 -4.66 1.50
CA TRP A 147 -6.26 -4.87 2.06
C TRP A 147 -5.77 -6.33 1.99
N HIS A 148 -6.52 -7.24 1.36
CA HIS A 148 -6.03 -8.60 1.15
C HIS A 148 -4.76 -8.57 0.29
N SER A 149 -3.70 -9.16 0.83
CA SER A 149 -2.40 -9.19 0.18
C SER A 149 -1.66 -10.47 0.54
N HIS A 150 -0.74 -10.88 -0.33
CA HIS A 150 0.08 -12.05 -0.13
C HIS A 150 0.97 -11.85 1.12
N ALA A 151 1.07 -12.88 1.98
CA ALA A 151 1.85 -12.84 3.22
C ALA A 151 3.32 -12.37 3.06
N ILE A 152 3.93 -12.55 1.88
CA ILE A 152 5.29 -12.08 1.57
C ILE A 152 5.40 -10.56 1.65
N LEU A 153 4.34 -9.84 1.28
CA LEU A 153 4.31 -8.39 1.37
C LEU A 153 4.47 -7.93 2.82
N GLY A 154 4.00 -8.72 3.77
CA GLY A 154 4.24 -8.53 5.20
C GLY A 154 3.71 -7.20 5.73
N THR A 155 2.59 -6.73 5.18
CA THR A 155 1.97 -5.43 5.48
C THR A 155 1.62 -5.31 6.96
N ARG A 156 2.04 -4.21 7.59
CA ARG A 156 1.84 -3.97 9.04
C ARG A 156 1.56 -2.51 9.35
N ASN A 157 0.81 -2.31 10.42
CA ASN A 157 0.60 -0.98 11.00
C ASN A 157 1.70 -0.65 12.01
N HIS A 158 2.16 0.60 11.98
CA HIS A 158 3.09 1.17 12.94
C HIS A 158 2.46 2.46 13.49
N ARG A 159 2.28 2.54 14.82
CA ARG A 159 1.83 3.78 15.46
C ARG A 159 2.97 4.79 15.42
N THR A 160 2.73 5.93 14.78
CA THR A 160 3.69 7.02 14.62
C THR A 160 2.95 8.26 14.16
N SER A 161 3.47 9.43 14.49
CA SER A 161 3.11 10.72 13.88
C SER A 161 4.23 11.28 13.00
N HIS A 162 5.33 10.53 12.87
CA HIS A 162 6.44 10.83 11.97
C HIS A 162 6.32 9.98 10.71
N PHE A 163 5.84 10.60 9.64
CA PHE A 163 5.59 9.93 8.37
C PHE A 163 6.79 10.04 7.45
N LEU A 164 7.16 8.92 6.85
CA LEU A 164 8.19 8.86 5.82
C LEU A 164 7.53 8.83 4.45
N PRO A 165 8.13 9.46 3.42
CA PRO A 165 7.67 9.25 2.06
C PRO A 165 7.63 7.76 1.69
N GLY A 166 6.58 7.38 0.96
CA GLY A 166 6.24 5.98 0.64
C GLY A 166 5.49 5.23 1.76
N ASP A 167 5.20 5.85 2.90
CA ASP A 167 4.24 5.31 3.86
C ASP A 167 2.81 5.41 3.32
N VAL A 168 1.93 4.49 3.73
CA VAL A 168 0.49 4.65 3.55
C VAL A 168 -0.15 5.10 4.85
N VAL A 169 -0.81 6.26 4.83
CA VAL A 169 -1.57 6.83 5.95
C VAL A 169 -3.07 6.64 5.74
N TYR A 170 -3.85 7.01 6.74
CA TYR A 170 -5.31 7.01 6.65
C TYR A 170 -5.89 8.33 7.19
N PHE A 171 -6.66 9.02 6.34
CA PHE A 171 -7.48 10.16 6.74
C PHE A 171 -8.84 9.61 7.18
N ASN A 172 -9.16 9.71 8.46
CA ASN A 172 -10.42 9.24 9.00
C ASN A 172 -11.50 10.33 8.93
N ASN A 173 -12.68 9.99 8.42
CA ASN A 173 -13.87 10.84 8.48
C ASN A 173 -14.86 10.22 9.49
N PRO A 174 -14.81 10.64 10.78
CA PRO A 174 -15.54 9.95 11.83
C PRO A 174 -17.07 10.09 11.73
N ASP A 175 -17.54 11.13 11.05
CA ASP A 175 -18.96 11.50 10.94
C ASP A 175 -19.42 11.49 9.46
N PHE A 176 -18.89 10.56 8.67
CA PHE A 176 -19.33 10.33 7.29
C PHE A 176 -20.83 10.01 7.22
N ASP A 177 -21.46 10.31 6.08
CA ASP A 177 -22.86 9.93 5.83
C ASP A 177 -22.98 8.42 5.54
N PRO A 178 -23.76 7.64 6.31
CA PRO A 178 -23.94 6.20 6.09
C PRO A 178 -24.41 5.82 4.68
N GLU A 179 -25.17 6.67 4.00
CA GLU A 179 -25.64 6.42 2.62
C GLU A 179 -24.50 6.53 1.59
N THR A 180 -23.38 7.13 1.97
CA THR A 180 -22.17 7.28 1.15
C THR A 180 -20.95 6.76 1.90
N ALA A 181 -21.06 5.53 2.40
CA ALA A 181 -20.09 4.93 3.32
C ALA A 181 -18.65 4.83 2.79
N TRP A 182 -18.43 4.98 1.49
CA TRP A 182 -17.09 5.08 0.89
C TRP A 182 -16.34 6.37 1.29
N TRP A 183 -17.03 7.40 1.81
CA TRP A 183 -16.43 8.62 2.36
C TRP A 183 -16.03 8.52 3.84
N ARG A 184 -16.04 7.31 4.43
CA ARG A 184 -15.57 7.06 5.81
C ARG A 184 -14.12 7.45 6.08
N GLY A 185 -13.35 7.65 5.02
CA GLY A 185 -11.96 8.05 5.07
C GLY A 185 -11.26 7.74 3.76
N GLU A 186 -9.95 7.97 3.75
CA GLU A 186 -9.12 7.77 2.57
C GLU A 186 -7.76 7.21 2.94
N ASN A 187 -7.36 6.12 2.27
CA ASN A 187 -6.00 5.60 2.34
C ASN A 187 -5.13 6.39 1.37
N ALA A 188 -3.95 6.86 1.80
CA ALA A 188 -3.12 7.69 0.95
C ALA A 188 -1.62 7.41 1.07
N VAL A 189 -0.90 7.47 -0.05
CA VAL A 189 0.56 7.38 -0.09
C VAL A 189 1.17 8.74 0.20
N VAL A 190 2.08 8.82 1.16
CA VAL A 190 2.87 10.02 1.47
C VAL A 190 3.91 10.23 0.37
N LEU A 191 3.91 11.40 -0.27
CA LEU A 191 4.86 11.77 -1.31
C LEU A 191 6.05 12.55 -0.74
N GLU A 192 7.09 12.73 -1.55
CA GLU A 192 8.36 13.33 -1.11
C GLU A 192 8.27 14.83 -0.80
N ASP A 193 7.27 15.52 -1.37
CA ASP A 193 7.02 16.95 -1.19
C ASP A 193 6.05 17.25 -0.04
N GLY A 194 5.64 16.23 0.72
CA GLY A 194 4.69 16.36 1.83
C GLY A 194 3.22 16.33 1.41
N THR A 195 2.92 16.13 0.13
CA THR A 195 1.56 15.86 -0.36
C THR A 195 1.21 14.36 -0.27
N TYR A 196 -0.04 14.03 -0.59
CA TYR A 196 -0.60 12.69 -0.44
C TYR A 196 -1.34 12.30 -1.71
N PHE A 197 -1.12 11.08 -2.19
CA PHE A 197 -1.93 10.48 -3.25
C PHE A 197 -3.02 9.61 -2.62
N GLY A 198 -4.29 9.99 -2.80
CA GLY A 198 -5.46 9.14 -2.54
C GLY A 198 -6.14 8.73 -3.85
N HIS A 199 -6.53 7.46 -3.97
CA HIS A 199 -7.15 6.96 -5.20
C HIS A 199 -8.59 7.46 -5.30
N GLY A 200 -8.89 8.23 -6.36
CA GLY A 200 -10.14 8.99 -6.48
C GLY A 200 -10.05 10.44 -5.99
N PHE A 201 -9.11 10.74 -5.07
CA PHE A 201 -8.83 12.11 -4.60
C PHE A 201 -7.79 12.83 -5.45
N GLY A 202 -6.84 12.07 -6.01
CA GLY A 202 -5.64 12.57 -6.66
C GLY A 202 -4.54 12.95 -5.66
N ILE A 203 -3.61 13.79 -6.10
CA ILE A 203 -2.53 14.33 -5.25
C ILE A 203 -2.99 15.63 -4.60
N ARG A 204 -2.92 15.69 -3.26
CA ARG A 204 -3.44 16.80 -2.43
C ARG A 204 -2.61 17.04 -1.18
N THR A 205 -2.73 18.22 -0.56
CA THR A 205 -2.22 18.45 0.80
C THR A 205 -3.09 17.77 1.86
N ALA A 206 -2.59 17.65 3.09
CA ALA A 206 -3.38 17.07 4.19
C ALA A 206 -4.65 17.89 4.46
N GLU A 207 -4.56 19.23 4.38
CA GLU A 207 -5.67 20.16 4.58
C GLU A 207 -6.74 19.97 3.50
N GLU A 208 -6.34 19.81 2.25
CA GLU A 208 -7.26 19.55 1.13
C GLU A 208 -7.94 18.18 1.28
N MET A 209 -7.21 17.13 1.67
CA MET A 209 -7.79 15.81 1.94
C MET A 209 -8.85 15.89 3.06
N ILE A 210 -8.55 16.59 4.15
CA ILE A 210 -9.48 16.81 5.28
C ILE A 210 -10.69 17.63 4.83
N GLN A 211 -10.49 18.66 4.02
CA GLN A 211 -11.58 19.51 3.53
C GLN A 211 -12.57 18.71 2.68
N VAL A 212 -12.08 17.90 1.72
CA VAL A 212 -12.94 17.06 0.88
C VAL A 212 -13.79 16.11 1.74
N LEU A 213 -13.18 15.44 2.72
CA LEU A 213 -13.90 14.54 3.63
C LEU A 213 -14.92 15.29 4.52
N ASN A 214 -14.60 16.51 4.93
CA ASN A 214 -15.49 17.35 5.73
C ASN A 214 -16.74 17.82 4.97
N ASP A 215 -16.65 17.99 3.65
CA ASP A 215 -17.75 18.43 2.79
C ASP A 215 -18.82 17.34 2.57
N VAL A 216 -18.48 16.08 2.85
CA VAL A 216 -19.33 14.89 2.67
C VAL A 216 -19.68 14.20 4.00
N ARG A 217 -19.64 14.94 5.10
CA ARG A 217 -20.13 14.47 6.41
C ARG A 217 -21.66 14.43 6.42
N ARG A 218 -22.21 13.65 7.35
CA ARG A 218 -23.64 13.68 7.64
C ARG A 218 -24.11 15.11 8.00
N PRO A 219 -25.35 15.49 7.65
CA PRO A 219 -25.91 16.81 7.96
C PRO A 219 -25.79 17.18 9.45
N GLY A 220 -25.39 18.41 9.73
CA GLY A 220 -25.25 18.93 11.10
C GLY A 220 -23.99 18.49 11.85
N SER A 221 -23.07 17.73 11.23
CA SER A 221 -21.81 17.39 11.87
C SER A 221 -20.83 18.58 11.93
N HIS A 222 -20.21 18.75 13.09
CA HIS A 222 -19.10 19.69 13.32
C HIS A 222 -17.77 19.00 13.64
N ARG A 223 -17.75 17.65 13.64
CA ARG A 223 -16.54 16.88 13.92
C ARG A 223 -15.70 16.78 12.65
N SER A 224 -14.48 17.29 12.68
CA SER A 224 -13.58 17.25 11.51
C SER A 224 -13.07 15.84 11.24
N ALA A 225 -12.87 15.53 9.96
CA ALA A 225 -11.93 14.51 9.52
C ALA A 225 -10.51 14.85 9.98
N TYR A 226 -9.66 13.84 10.13
CA TYR A 226 -8.30 13.97 10.64
C TYR A 226 -7.38 12.86 10.14
N LEU A 227 -6.08 13.12 10.15
CA LEU A 227 -5.05 12.14 9.82
C LEU A 227 -4.76 11.24 11.03
N GLU A 228 -4.84 9.92 10.86
CA GLU A 228 -4.58 8.96 11.93
C GLU A 228 -3.09 8.89 12.32
N ASN A 229 -2.83 8.59 13.59
CA ASN A 229 -1.47 8.43 14.13
C ASN A 229 -0.92 7.00 13.92
N PHE A 230 -1.04 6.48 12.70
CA PHE A 230 -0.37 5.26 12.28
C PHE A 230 -0.09 5.27 10.78
N VAL A 231 0.88 4.46 10.38
CA VAL A 231 1.18 4.16 8.98
C VAL A 231 1.09 2.68 8.71
N THR A 232 0.72 2.33 7.50
CA THR A 232 0.79 0.98 6.95
C THR A 232 2.04 0.89 6.08
N ARG A 233 2.87 -0.14 6.29
CA ARG A 233 4.11 -0.37 5.54
C ARG A 233 4.21 -1.84 5.12
N PRO A 234 4.74 -2.16 3.92
CA PRO A 234 5.18 -3.52 3.62
C PRO A 234 6.44 -3.86 4.43
N SER A 235 6.75 -5.14 4.58
CA SER A 235 7.98 -5.57 5.24
C SER A 235 9.17 -5.44 4.30
N PHE A 236 9.85 -4.28 4.32
CA PHE A 236 11.07 -4.03 3.53
C PHE A 236 12.13 -5.11 3.74
N LYS A 237 12.33 -5.54 5.00
CA LYS A 237 13.27 -6.59 5.36
C LYS A 237 12.91 -7.94 4.73
N HIS A 238 11.68 -8.40 4.87
CA HIS A 238 11.28 -9.69 4.30
C HIS A 238 11.36 -9.66 2.78
N LEU A 239 10.93 -8.57 2.14
CA LEU A 239 10.99 -8.43 0.69
C LEU A 239 12.44 -8.43 0.19
N TRP A 240 13.37 -7.80 0.91
CA TRP A 240 14.80 -7.87 0.61
C TRP A 240 15.31 -9.32 0.73
N GLU A 241 14.96 -10.04 1.79
CA GLU A 241 15.36 -11.45 1.99
C GLU A 241 14.85 -12.31 0.84
N TYR A 242 13.56 -12.23 0.50
CA TYR A 242 12.95 -12.98 -0.60
C TYR A 242 13.52 -12.61 -1.97
N SER A 243 13.95 -11.36 -2.17
CA SER A 243 14.58 -10.93 -3.43
C SER A 243 15.93 -11.61 -3.70
N ARG A 244 16.57 -12.15 -2.66
CA ARG A 244 17.91 -12.77 -2.72
C ARG A 244 17.90 -14.29 -2.67
N VAL A 245 16.80 -14.92 -2.28
CA VAL A 245 16.71 -16.38 -2.14
C VAL A 245 16.64 -17.05 -3.51
N SER A 246 17.49 -18.05 -3.74
CA SER A 246 17.44 -18.88 -4.95
C SER A 246 16.09 -19.59 -5.08
N ARG A 247 15.59 -19.71 -6.32
CA ARG A 247 14.26 -20.25 -6.70
C ARG A 247 13.91 -21.61 -6.04
N SER A 248 14.90 -22.37 -5.58
CA SER A 248 14.73 -23.72 -5.04
C SER A 248 14.25 -23.81 -3.59
N TYR A 249 14.24 -22.73 -2.80
CA TYR A 249 14.00 -22.78 -1.35
C TYR A 249 12.66 -22.21 -0.87
N LEU A 250 11.79 -21.78 -1.79
CA LEU A 250 10.52 -21.13 -1.45
C LEU A 250 9.38 -22.16 -1.35
N THR A 251 9.44 -23.04 -0.35
CA THR A 251 8.39 -24.05 -0.10
C THR A 251 7.26 -23.51 0.75
N HIS A 252 6.02 -23.77 0.30
CA HIS A 252 4.72 -23.57 0.96
C HIS A 252 4.49 -22.19 1.58
N LYS A 253 3.82 -21.33 0.81
CA LYS A 253 3.40 -20.01 1.25
C LYS A 253 2.00 -20.10 1.83
N ILE A 254 1.86 -19.76 3.10
CA ILE A 254 0.54 -19.56 3.71
C ILE A 254 -0.09 -18.36 3.02
N GLN A 255 -1.13 -18.62 2.22
CA GLN A 255 -2.01 -17.55 1.76
C GLN A 255 -2.85 -17.11 2.95
N PRO A 256 -2.90 -15.80 3.28
CA PRO A 256 -3.79 -15.31 4.30
C PRO A 256 -5.24 -15.68 3.96
N ILE A 257 -6.05 -15.89 4.99
CA ILE A 257 -7.49 -16.07 4.82
C ILE A 257 -8.02 -14.84 4.09
N ILE A 258 -8.83 -15.07 3.06
CA ILE A 258 -9.51 -14.01 2.33
C ILE A 258 -10.77 -13.65 3.11
N ILE A 259 -10.96 -12.35 3.37
CA ILE A 259 -12.09 -11.87 4.17
C ILE A 259 -12.89 -10.91 3.33
N HIS A 260 -14.04 -11.39 2.88
CA HIS A 260 -14.99 -10.63 2.09
C HIS A 260 -15.89 -9.81 3.01
N HIS A 261 -15.42 -8.62 3.40
CA HIS A 261 -16.15 -7.74 4.33
C HIS A 261 -17.07 -6.72 3.63
N ASN A 262 -16.88 -6.50 2.33
CA ASN A 262 -17.66 -5.58 1.47
C ASN A 262 -17.80 -4.18 2.05
N GLU A 263 -16.67 -3.60 2.47
CA GLU A 263 -16.64 -2.22 2.98
C GLU A 263 -15.53 -1.43 2.31
N ASP A 264 -15.92 -0.44 1.51
CA ASP A 264 -14.99 0.42 0.78
C ASP A 264 -14.22 1.34 1.72
N SER A 265 -13.04 1.76 1.25
CA SER A 265 -12.24 2.81 1.87
C SER A 265 -11.91 2.56 3.34
N ILE A 266 -11.88 1.29 3.77
CA ILE A 266 -11.46 0.97 5.13
C ILE A 266 -9.95 1.14 5.28
N SER A 267 -9.54 1.52 6.49
CA SER A 267 -8.12 1.49 6.86
C SER A 267 -7.61 0.05 7.00
N HIS A 268 -6.30 -0.14 6.84
CA HIS A 268 -5.67 -1.43 7.11
C HIS A 268 -5.91 -1.88 8.57
N ASN A 269 -6.01 -0.94 9.51
CA ASN A 269 -6.36 -1.25 10.91
C ASN A 269 -7.75 -1.89 11.04
N ARG A 270 -8.75 -1.37 10.31
CA ARG A 270 -10.10 -1.96 10.28
C ARG A 270 -10.12 -3.31 9.58
N TYR A 271 -9.32 -3.48 8.52
CA TYR A 271 -9.13 -4.79 7.90
C TYR A 271 -8.55 -5.82 8.89
N LEU A 272 -7.51 -5.47 9.65
CA LEU A 272 -6.95 -6.35 10.68
C LEU A 272 -7.95 -6.71 11.78
N PHE A 273 -8.88 -5.81 12.11
CA PHE A 273 -9.99 -6.15 13.01
C PHE A 273 -10.87 -7.27 12.43
N TYR A 274 -11.23 -7.23 11.15
CA TYR A 274 -11.99 -8.33 10.52
C TYR A 274 -11.20 -9.63 10.50
N VAL A 275 -9.89 -9.56 10.21
CA VAL A 275 -8.97 -10.70 10.32
C VAL A 275 -9.03 -11.33 11.70
N TYR A 276 -8.89 -10.51 12.74
CA TYR A 276 -8.95 -10.98 14.12
C TYR A 276 -10.30 -11.63 14.47
N GLN A 277 -11.43 -11.05 14.04
CA GLN A 277 -12.76 -11.65 14.31
C GLN A 277 -12.92 -13.03 13.68
N VAL A 278 -12.49 -13.20 12.42
CA VAL A 278 -12.54 -14.50 11.74
C VAL A 278 -11.64 -15.52 12.42
N TYR A 279 -10.41 -15.14 12.78
CA TYR A 279 -9.51 -16.04 13.53
C TYR A 279 -10.09 -16.44 14.89
N LYS A 280 -10.71 -15.51 15.60
CA LYS A 280 -11.36 -15.78 16.89
C LYS A 280 -12.48 -16.81 16.74
N GLN A 281 -13.33 -16.65 15.74
CA GLN A 281 -14.41 -17.60 15.42
C GLN A 281 -13.89 -18.99 15.05
N LEU A 282 -12.86 -19.07 14.20
CA LEU A 282 -12.28 -20.35 13.77
C LEU A 282 -11.59 -21.12 14.90
N ASN A 283 -11.08 -20.43 15.92
CA ASN A 283 -10.34 -21.04 17.03
C ASN A 283 -11.14 -21.17 18.33
N GLY A 284 -12.43 -20.78 18.34
CA GLY A 284 -13.30 -20.89 19.52
C GLY A 284 -12.84 -20.05 20.73
N ILE A 285 -12.18 -18.93 20.49
CA ILE A 285 -11.72 -17.97 21.52
C ILE A 285 -12.79 -16.89 21.72
#